data_AF-A0A2W5F341-F1
#
_entry.id   AF-A0A2W5F341-F1
#
_cell.length_a   1.000
_cell.length_b   1.000
_cell.length_c   1.000
_cell.angle_alpha   90.00
_cell.angle_beta   90.00
_cell.angle_gamma   90.00
#
_symmetry.space_group_name_H-M   'P 1'
#
loop_
_entity.id
_entity.type
_entity.pdbx_description
1 polymer ?
#
loop_
_entity_poly.entity_id
_entity_poly.type
_entity_poly.pdbx_seq_one_letter_code
_entity_poly.pdbx_strand_id
1 'polypeptide(L)'
;KFKWDLFCMAGNPAVHKDAYAGSPNINEGNMFNSPDGMMFDSTGLLWIQTDGEDTNEGNFAGQGNNQMLAGDPATGRIERFLTAPKGSEVTGQTWSGDKRTHFVGIQHPDAPFPDGEGKLPRSTVIAIKRDDNAQIG
;
A
#
# COMPACT_ATOMS: atom_id res chain seq x y z
N LYS A 1 28.38 11.62 9.47
CA LYS A 1 27.11 12.36 9.75
C LYS A 1 26.28 12.33 8.48
N PHE A 2 25.00 11.99 8.54
CA PHE A 2 24.07 12.08 7.42
C PHE A 2 22.99 13.13 7.72
N LYS A 3 22.36 13.66 6.68
CA LYS A 3 21.14 14.46 6.80
C LYS A 3 19.94 13.51 6.73
N TRP A 4 18.91 13.81 7.50
CA TRP A 4 17.66 13.05 7.49
C TRP A 4 16.50 14.02 7.38
N ASP A 5 15.41 13.51 6.84
CA ASP A 5 14.10 14.14 6.74
C ASP A 5 13.01 13.04 6.78
N LEU A 6 11.75 13.45 6.91
CA LEU A 6 10.61 12.55 6.88
C LEU A 6 9.92 12.70 5.52
N PHE A 7 10.12 11.70 4.66
CA PHE A 7 9.53 11.68 3.32
C PHE A 7 7.99 11.86 3.36
N CYS A 8 7.35 11.22 4.32
CA CYS A 8 5.95 11.49 4.67
C CYS A 8 5.70 11.23 6.16
N MET A 9 4.66 11.88 6.67
CA MET A 9 3.99 11.55 7.92
C MET A 9 2.59 11.09 7.55
N ALA A 10 2.32 9.79 7.70
CA ALA A 10 1.00 9.22 7.45
C ALA A 10 -0.05 9.84 8.39
N GLY A 11 -1.30 9.90 7.94
CA GLY A 11 -2.38 10.54 8.70
C GLY A 11 -3.72 10.53 7.97
N ASN A 12 -4.73 11.11 8.60
CA ASN A 12 -6.09 11.20 8.06
C ASN A 12 -6.56 12.67 8.01
N PRO A 13 -6.35 13.36 6.88
CA PRO A 13 -6.73 14.76 6.74
C PRO A 13 -8.25 14.99 6.58
N ALA A 14 -9.03 13.91 6.33
CA ALA A 14 -10.48 13.96 6.32
C ALA A 14 -11.05 14.08 7.74
N VAL A 15 -10.39 13.42 8.72
CA VAL A 15 -10.83 13.38 10.12
C VAL A 15 -10.13 14.44 10.98
N HIS A 16 -8.85 14.67 10.75
CA HIS A 16 -8.01 15.54 11.59
C HIS A 16 -7.58 16.82 10.86
N LYS A 17 -7.29 17.86 11.64
CA LYS A 17 -6.71 19.15 11.16
C LYS A 17 -5.41 19.52 11.87
N ASP A 18 -4.95 18.68 12.79
CA ASP A 18 -3.70 18.83 13.52
C ASP A 18 -2.62 17.89 12.96
N ALA A 19 -1.61 17.53 13.74
CA ALA A 19 -0.53 16.65 13.31
C ALA A 19 -1.01 15.26 12.86
N TYR A 20 -2.19 14.79 13.30
CA TYR A 20 -2.77 13.50 12.89
C TYR A 20 -3.35 13.54 11.47
N ALA A 21 -3.43 14.72 10.84
CA ALA A 21 -3.81 14.85 9.43
C ALA A 21 -2.72 14.34 8.47
N GLY A 22 -1.47 14.23 8.93
CA GLY A 22 -0.32 13.85 8.11
C GLY A 22 0.41 15.04 7.47
N SER A 23 1.48 14.75 6.74
CA SER A 23 2.27 15.74 6.01
C SER A 23 1.55 16.25 4.75
N PRO A 24 1.97 17.37 4.13
CA PRO A 24 1.26 17.98 2.99
C PRO A 24 1.08 17.10 1.75
N ASN A 25 1.87 16.03 1.61
CA ASN A 25 1.73 15.04 0.54
C ASN A 25 0.70 13.93 0.85
N ILE A 26 0.06 13.94 2.01
CA ILE A 26 -1.10 13.11 2.37
C ILE A 26 -2.40 13.87 2.13
N ASN A 27 -3.34 13.24 1.45
CA ASN A 27 -4.66 13.79 1.11
C ASN A 27 -5.72 12.68 1.13
N GLU A 28 -7.00 13.05 1.01
CA GLU A 28 -8.12 12.09 1.08
C GLU A 28 -8.03 11.00 -0.01
N GLY A 29 -7.38 11.28 -1.14
CA GLY A 29 -7.20 10.32 -2.23
C GLY A 29 -6.11 9.28 -1.96
N ASN A 30 -5.13 9.56 -1.11
CA ASN A 30 -3.96 8.70 -0.90
C ASN A 30 -3.67 8.34 0.56
N MET A 31 -4.47 8.79 1.53
CA MET A 31 -4.22 8.53 2.95
C MET A 31 -4.17 7.04 3.29
N PHE A 32 -3.26 6.71 4.21
CA PHE A 32 -3.01 5.37 4.73
C PHE A 32 -2.52 5.46 6.18
N ASN A 33 -2.44 4.33 6.87
CA ASN A 33 -1.83 4.21 8.19
C ASN A 33 -0.83 3.04 8.23
N SER A 34 0.06 3.06 9.22
CA SER A 34 1.04 2.00 9.48
C SER A 34 1.80 1.49 8.23
N PRO A 35 2.60 2.33 7.57
CA PRO A 35 3.52 1.85 6.54
C PRO A 35 4.50 0.83 7.14
N ASP A 36 4.61 -0.32 6.49
CA ASP A 36 5.49 -1.43 6.87
C ASP A 36 6.46 -1.74 5.73
N GLY A 37 6.03 -2.55 4.76
CA GLY A 37 6.87 -3.04 3.69
C GLY A 37 7.31 -1.93 2.73
N MET A 38 8.60 -1.86 2.39
CA MET A 38 9.13 -0.86 1.46
C MET A 38 10.14 -1.46 0.48
N MET A 39 10.05 -1.08 -0.80
CA MET A 39 11.04 -1.45 -1.82
C MET A 39 11.10 -0.41 -2.94
N PHE A 40 12.32 -0.14 -3.44
CA PHE A 40 12.50 0.64 -4.65
C PHE A 40 12.42 -0.24 -5.90
N ASP A 41 11.77 0.25 -6.94
CA ASP A 41 11.84 -0.36 -8.27
C ASP A 41 13.01 0.18 -9.11
N SER A 42 13.07 -0.23 -10.38
CA SER A 42 14.12 0.19 -11.31
C SER A 42 13.94 1.59 -11.89
N THR A 43 12.78 2.24 -11.73
CA THR A 43 12.56 3.63 -12.17
C THR A 43 12.77 4.64 -11.04
N GLY A 44 12.87 4.16 -9.80
CA GLY A 44 13.15 4.95 -8.62
C GLY A 44 11.92 5.27 -7.77
N LEU A 45 10.77 4.64 -8.06
CA LEU A 45 9.59 4.77 -7.21
C LEU A 45 9.77 3.92 -5.94
N LEU A 46 9.32 4.49 -4.82
CA LEU A 46 9.22 3.81 -3.53
C LEU A 46 7.85 3.15 -3.43
N TRP A 47 7.82 1.82 -3.41
CA TRP A 47 6.62 1.05 -3.15
C TRP A 47 6.44 0.87 -1.64
N ILE A 48 5.28 1.27 -1.13
CA ILE A 48 4.93 1.31 0.31
C ILE A 48 3.76 0.36 0.54
N GLN A 49 3.90 -0.61 1.44
CA GLN A 49 2.87 -1.57 1.82
C GLN A 49 2.41 -1.28 3.25
N THR A 50 1.16 -1.56 3.59
CA THR A 50 0.59 -1.22 4.91
C THR A 50 0.19 -2.47 5.70
N ASP A 51 0.45 -2.41 7.02
CA ASP A 51 -0.09 -3.30 8.05
C ASP A 51 -0.75 -2.45 9.14
N GLY A 52 -1.91 -1.92 8.78
CA GLY A 52 -2.64 -0.92 9.52
C GLY A 52 -4.02 -1.37 9.98
N GLU A 53 -4.66 -0.48 10.71
CA GLU A 53 -6.04 -0.60 11.15
C GLU A 53 -6.98 -0.47 9.96
N ASP A 54 -7.82 -1.48 9.75
CA ASP A 54 -8.69 -1.65 8.57
C ASP A 54 -10.19 -1.55 8.88
N THR A 55 -10.58 -1.22 10.12
CA THR A 55 -11.98 -0.94 10.49
C THR A 55 -12.64 0.14 9.65
N ASN A 56 -11.85 1.03 9.04
CA ASN A 56 -12.35 2.16 8.24
C ASN A 56 -13.29 3.08 9.03
N GLU A 57 -13.04 3.21 10.34
CA GLU A 57 -13.82 4.00 11.29
C GLU A 57 -12.92 4.91 12.13
N GLY A 58 -13.52 5.90 12.81
CA GLY A 58 -12.80 6.79 13.71
C GLY A 58 -11.60 7.49 13.03
N ASN A 59 -10.41 7.32 13.59
CA ASN A 59 -9.17 7.89 13.04
C ASN A 59 -8.80 7.35 11.65
N PHE A 60 -9.33 6.19 11.27
CA PHE A 60 -9.00 5.48 10.04
C PHE A 60 -10.15 5.55 9.02
N ALA A 61 -11.19 6.36 9.30
CA ALA A 61 -12.33 6.54 8.42
C ALA A 61 -11.88 7.01 7.03
N GLY A 62 -12.30 6.26 6.01
CA GLY A 62 -11.97 6.48 4.60
C GLY A 62 -10.67 5.84 4.12
N GLN A 63 -9.86 5.23 4.98
CA GLN A 63 -8.60 4.57 4.58
C GLN A 63 -8.82 3.16 4.02
N GLY A 64 -9.91 2.49 4.44
CA GLY A 64 -10.28 1.15 3.98
C GLY A 64 -9.30 0.05 4.43
N ASN A 65 -9.28 -1.05 3.68
CA ASN A 65 -8.35 -2.14 3.91
C ASN A 65 -6.90 -1.72 3.69
N ASN A 66 -5.96 -2.55 4.17
CA ASN A 66 -4.56 -2.42 3.85
C ASN A 66 -4.29 -2.37 2.34
N GLN A 67 -3.17 -1.77 1.98
CA GLN A 67 -2.95 -1.27 0.63
C GLN A 67 -1.48 -1.26 0.27
N MET A 68 -1.20 -1.07 -1.02
CA MET A 68 0.13 -0.72 -1.49
C MET A 68 0.04 0.56 -2.31
N LEU A 69 0.99 1.46 -2.06
CA LEU A 69 1.13 2.76 -2.70
C LEU A 69 2.46 2.83 -3.43
N ALA A 70 2.56 3.75 -4.38
CA ALA A 70 3.82 4.15 -5.01
C ALA A 70 4.08 5.64 -4.70
N GLY A 71 5.25 5.92 -4.16
CA GLY A 71 5.75 7.26 -3.88
C GLY A 71 6.90 7.63 -4.80
N ASP A 72 6.89 8.85 -5.34
CA ASP A 72 8.04 9.42 -6.05
C ASP A 72 8.90 10.22 -5.04
N PRO A 73 10.12 9.77 -4.70
CA PRO A 73 10.99 10.45 -3.76
C PRO A 73 11.42 11.86 -4.21
N ALA A 74 11.43 12.14 -5.52
CA ALA A 74 11.86 13.42 -6.05
C ALA A 74 10.79 14.51 -5.89
N THR A 75 9.51 14.14 -5.97
CA THR A 75 8.38 15.08 -5.92
C THR A 75 7.57 15.00 -4.63
N GLY A 76 7.69 13.92 -3.88
CA GLY A 76 6.84 13.65 -2.70
C GLY A 76 5.44 13.14 -3.06
N ARG A 77 5.09 12.97 -4.34
CA ARG A 77 3.78 12.45 -4.76
C ARG A 77 3.63 10.99 -4.31
N ILE A 78 2.47 10.66 -3.75
CA ILE A 78 2.11 9.29 -3.34
C ILE A 78 0.75 8.95 -3.94
N GLU A 79 0.65 7.78 -4.59
CA GLU A 79 -0.58 7.28 -5.19
C GLU A 79 -0.88 5.86 -4.70
N ARG A 80 -2.14 5.59 -4.36
CA ARG A 80 -2.60 4.24 -4.03
C ARG A 80 -2.64 3.39 -5.30
N PHE A 81 -1.96 2.25 -5.28
CA PHE A 81 -1.87 1.35 -6.43
C PHE A 81 -2.81 0.14 -6.29
N LEU A 82 -2.91 -0.44 -5.09
CA LEU A 82 -3.88 -1.53 -4.81
C LEU A 82 -4.42 -1.44 -3.38
N THR A 83 -5.58 -2.06 -3.18
CA THR A 83 -6.19 -2.33 -1.88
C THR A 83 -6.37 -3.84 -1.72
N ALA A 84 -6.05 -4.35 -0.54
CA ALA A 84 -6.04 -5.77 -0.22
C ALA A 84 -7.46 -6.28 0.14
N PRO A 85 -7.65 -7.61 0.16
CA PRO A 85 -8.82 -8.22 0.78
C PRO A 85 -8.98 -7.83 2.26
N LYS A 86 -10.20 -8.00 2.78
CA LYS A 86 -10.51 -7.72 4.18
C LYS A 86 -9.61 -8.53 5.13
N GLY A 87 -9.21 -7.94 6.25
CA GLY A 87 -8.48 -8.62 7.32
C GLY A 87 -7.05 -8.98 6.96
N SER A 88 -6.56 -8.58 5.77
CA SER A 88 -5.19 -8.83 5.35
C SER A 88 -4.31 -7.59 5.55
N GLU A 89 -3.02 -7.83 5.70
CA GLU A 89 -1.97 -6.85 5.44
C GLU A 89 -1.39 -7.06 4.03
N VAL A 90 -0.76 -6.03 3.49
CA VAL A 90 0.05 -6.15 2.27
C VAL A 90 1.50 -6.21 2.67
N THR A 91 2.20 -7.29 2.30
CA THR A 91 3.59 -7.47 2.72
C THR A 91 4.34 -8.40 1.79
N GLY A 92 5.63 -8.14 1.62
CA GLY A 92 6.48 -8.86 0.67
C GLY A 92 6.21 -8.43 -0.78
N GLN A 93 7.27 -8.12 -1.51
CA GLN A 93 7.17 -7.79 -2.92
C GLN A 93 8.44 -8.13 -3.69
N THR A 94 8.29 -8.45 -4.97
CA THR A 94 9.40 -8.61 -5.91
C THR A 94 8.92 -8.51 -7.35
N TRP A 95 9.82 -8.39 -8.30
CA TRP A 95 9.50 -8.37 -9.72
C TRP A 95 10.08 -9.57 -10.44
N SER A 96 9.36 -10.01 -11.46
CA SER A 96 9.94 -10.78 -12.58
C SER A 96 11.21 -10.13 -13.14
N GLY A 97 12.07 -10.94 -13.76
CA GLY A 97 13.34 -10.46 -14.32
C GLY A 97 13.19 -9.37 -15.39
N ASP A 98 12.10 -9.41 -16.16
CA ASP A 98 11.78 -8.43 -17.22
C ASP A 98 10.96 -7.22 -16.73
N LYS A 99 10.61 -7.18 -15.44
CA LYS A 99 9.83 -6.14 -14.77
C LYS A 99 8.40 -6.00 -15.28
N ARG A 100 7.83 -7.03 -15.91
CA ARG A 100 6.44 -7.00 -16.44
C ARG A 100 5.40 -7.58 -15.48
N THR A 101 5.86 -8.33 -14.49
CA THR A 101 5.05 -8.87 -13.40
C THR A 101 5.62 -8.42 -12.06
N HIS A 102 4.75 -7.81 -11.23
CA HIS A 102 5.01 -7.46 -9.83
C HIS A 102 4.31 -8.49 -8.95
N PHE A 103 5.08 -9.21 -8.14
CA PHE A 103 4.57 -10.18 -7.19
C PHE A 103 4.42 -9.50 -5.83
N VAL A 104 3.26 -9.64 -5.21
CA VAL A 104 2.92 -8.99 -3.93
C VAL A 104 2.30 -10.03 -3.00
N GLY A 105 2.69 -10.04 -1.73
CA GLY A 105 2.08 -10.91 -0.73
C GLY A 105 0.82 -10.29 -0.11
N ILE A 106 -0.18 -11.14 0.09
CA ILE A 106 -1.40 -10.88 0.85
C ILE A 106 -1.37 -11.83 2.04
N GLN A 107 -1.17 -11.28 3.23
CA GLN A 107 -0.96 -12.06 4.45
C GLN A 107 -2.22 -12.05 5.32
N HIS A 108 -2.53 -13.22 5.91
CA HIS A 108 -3.62 -13.48 6.85
C HIS A 108 -5.01 -12.93 6.47
N PRO A 109 -5.46 -13.06 5.21
CA PRO A 109 -6.77 -12.56 4.81
C PRO A 109 -7.92 -13.21 5.59
N ASP A 110 -9.04 -12.50 5.71
CA ASP A 110 -10.31 -13.11 6.07
C ASP A 110 -10.85 -13.97 4.90
N ALA A 111 -11.73 -14.92 5.23
CA ALA A 111 -12.54 -15.57 4.20
C ALA A 111 -13.41 -14.49 3.49
N PRO A 112 -13.69 -14.63 2.19
CA PRO A 112 -13.49 -15.83 1.36
C PRO A 112 -12.23 -15.81 0.48
N PHE A 113 -11.25 -14.93 0.72
CA PHE A 113 -10.10 -14.80 -0.17
C PHE A 113 -9.10 -15.98 -0.02
N PRO A 114 -8.54 -16.53 -1.11
CA PRO A 114 -8.72 -16.13 -2.51
C PRO A 114 -9.80 -16.93 -3.27
N ASP A 115 -10.27 -18.04 -2.71
CA ASP A 115 -10.99 -19.06 -3.48
C ASP A 115 -12.52 -18.86 -3.52
N GLY A 116 -13.05 -17.84 -2.86
CA GLY A 116 -14.48 -17.51 -2.87
C GLY A 116 -15.30 -18.21 -1.78
N GLU A 117 -16.60 -17.95 -1.80
CA GLU A 117 -17.53 -18.31 -0.71
C GLU A 117 -17.46 -19.79 -0.30
N GLY A 118 -17.55 -20.04 1.00
CA GLY A 118 -17.47 -21.38 1.58
C GLY A 118 -16.07 -22.01 1.58
N LYS A 119 -15.02 -21.24 1.23
CA LYS A 119 -13.62 -21.66 1.34
C LYS A 119 -12.93 -21.01 2.53
N LEU A 120 -11.96 -21.71 3.09
CA LEU A 120 -11.11 -21.18 4.15
C LEU A 120 -10.15 -20.12 3.56
N PRO A 121 -9.79 -19.09 4.35
CA PRO A 121 -8.87 -18.08 3.88
C PRO A 121 -7.46 -18.63 3.73
N ARG A 122 -6.71 -18.07 2.77
CA ARG A 122 -5.32 -18.47 2.52
C ARG A 122 -4.45 -17.27 2.17
N SER A 123 -3.38 -17.06 2.93
CA SER A 123 -2.30 -16.16 2.53
C SER A 123 -1.79 -16.55 1.14
N THR A 124 -1.58 -15.56 0.28
CA THR A 124 -1.31 -15.78 -1.15
C THR A 124 -0.30 -14.78 -1.68
N VAL A 125 0.54 -15.19 -2.62
CA VAL A 125 1.30 -14.27 -3.47
C VAL A 125 0.49 -14.02 -4.74
N ILE A 126 0.13 -12.77 -5.00
CA ILE A 126 -0.56 -12.35 -6.23
C ILE A 126 0.47 -11.92 -7.27
N ALA A 127 0.13 -12.12 -8.54
CA ALA A 127 0.91 -11.64 -9.68
C ALA A 127 0.13 -10.52 -10.37
N ILE A 128 0.66 -9.30 -10.27
CA ILE A 128 0.07 -8.11 -10.89
C ILE A 128 0.78 -7.90 -12.23
N LYS A 129 -0.02 -7.69 -13.28
CA LYS A 129 0.45 -7.52 -14.65
C LYS A 129 -0.43 -6.48 -15.36
N ARG A 130 0.18 -5.64 -16.19
CA ARG A 130 -0.55 -4.74 -17.09
C ARG A 130 -1.09 -5.49 -18.30
N ASP A 131 -2.29 -5.14 -18.74
CA ASP A 131 -2.92 -5.74 -19.93
C ASP A 131 -2.13 -5.48 -21.21
N ASP A 132 -1.47 -4.32 -21.31
CA ASP A 132 -0.56 -3.97 -22.42
C ASP A 132 0.82 -4.65 -22.33
N ASN A 133 1.03 -5.50 -21.31
CA ASN A 133 2.26 -6.21 -21.01
C ASN A 133 3.47 -5.28 -20.80
N ALA A 134 3.31 -3.96 -20.65
CA ALA A 134 4.42 -3.06 -20.36
C ALA A 134 4.96 -3.27 -18.92
N GLN A 135 6.08 -2.62 -18.61
CA GLN A 135 6.69 -2.71 -17.28
C GLN A 135 5.78 -2.09 -16.20
N ILE A 136 5.87 -2.63 -14.99
CA ILE A 136 5.22 -2.09 -13.79
C ILE A 136 6.26 -1.34 -12.98
N GLY A 137 5.90 -0.12 -12.59
CA GLY A 137 6.87 0.88 -12.14
C GLY A 137 7.68 1.36 -13.33
#